data_AF-A0A1I7YD30-F1
#
_entry.id   AF-A0A1I7YD30-F1
#
_cell.length_a   1.000
_cell.length_b   1.000
_cell.length_c   1.000
_cell.angle_alpha   90.00
_cell.angle_beta   90.00
_cell.angle_gamma   90.00
#
_symmetry.space_group_name_H-M   'P 1'
#
loop_
_entity.id
_entity.type
_entity.pdbx_description
1 polymer ?
#
loop_
_entity_poly.entity_id
_entity_poly.type
_entity_poly.pdbx_seq_one_letter_code
_entity_poly.pdbx_strand_id
1 'polypeptide(L)'
;MDQVPLIFIESVTRNSSLPTSQGLEQLSSAWGIVGEVQTKRSGFLNLTFSLHYDHGRMNWRLSYRMEGFDHIESRTLSREVVREMSKSITSIQFHLSRNTVSEDNWHSVAFEDVDLLLADLDAPKKELELDLFGFSAKLYAKLRPRCLKLFKGFTSLKVAGMATNIVKVFFAFD
;
A
#
# COMPACT_ATOMS: atom_id res chain seq x y z
N MET A 1 -2.97 -27.05 20.03
CA MET A 1 -2.95 -26.37 18.71
C MET A 1 -1.65 -26.62 17.96
N ASP A 2 -0.83 -27.56 18.45
CA ASP A 2 0.61 -27.65 18.16
C ASP A 2 0.95 -28.57 16.99
N GLN A 3 -0.06 -29.24 16.43
CA GLN A 3 0.08 -30.11 15.26
C GLN A 3 -0.22 -29.38 13.94
N VAL A 4 -0.54 -28.08 14.00
CA VAL A 4 -0.75 -27.28 12.80
C VAL A 4 0.59 -27.02 12.12
N PRO A 5 0.75 -27.32 10.81
CA PRO A 5 1.99 -27.06 10.10
C PRO A 5 2.38 -25.58 10.17
N LEU A 6 3.66 -25.30 10.37
CA LEU A 6 4.18 -23.94 10.51
C LEU A 6 3.78 -23.03 9.33
N ILE A 7 3.85 -23.56 8.11
CA ILE A 7 3.47 -22.83 6.88
C ILE A 7 2.02 -22.35 6.94
N PHE A 8 1.11 -23.14 7.53
CA PHE A 8 -0.28 -22.73 7.69
C PHE A 8 -0.40 -21.58 8.71
N ILE A 9 0.32 -21.67 9.83
CA ILE A 9 0.36 -20.62 10.85
C ILE A 9 0.88 -19.32 10.24
N GLU A 10 2.00 -19.37 9.51
CA GLU A 10 2.57 -18.22 8.80
C GLU A 10 1.59 -17.62 7.80
N SER A 11 0.90 -18.46 7.02
CA SER A 11 -0.10 -18.01 6.05
C SER A 11 -1.29 -17.30 6.71
N VAL A 12 -1.80 -17.85 7.82
CA VAL A 12 -2.90 -17.23 8.57
C VAL A 12 -2.47 -15.91 9.20
N THR A 13 -1.33 -15.89 9.88
CA THR A 13 -0.80 -14.69 10.54
C THR A 13 -0.46 -13.58 9.53
N ARG A 14 0.03 -13.93 8.34
CA ARG A 14 0.28 -12.94 7.27
C ARG A 14 -1.01 -12.30 6.76
N ASN A 15 -2.08 -13.09 6.66
CA ASN A 15 -3.38 -12.62 6.17
C ASN A 15 -4.25 -11.99 7.26
N SER A 16 -3.86 -12.08 8.52
CA SER A 16 -4.61 -11.50 9.63
C SER A 16 -4.40 -9.99 9.73
N SER A 17 -5.44 -9.29 10.18
CA SER A 17 -5.32 -7.85 10.46
C SER A 17 -4.34 -7.60 11.61
N LEU A 18 -3.72 -6.42 11.68
CA LEU A 18 -2.83 -6.05 12.79
C LEU A 18 -3.44 -6.29 14.18
N PRO A 19 -4.70 -5.91 14.48
CA PRO A 19 -5.34 -6.25 15.75
C PRO A 19 -5.45 -7.75 16.00
N THR A 20 -5.71 -8.54 14.96
CA THR A 20 -5.75 -10.00 15.06
C THR A 20 -4.38 -10.57 15.35
N SER A 21 -3.32 -10.05 14.71
CA SER A 21 -1.93 -10.46 14.93
C SER A 21 -1.48 -10.19 16.38
N GLN A 22 -1.89 -9.07 16.97
CA GLN A 22 -1.66 -8.80 18.40
C GLN A 22 -2.38 -9.80 19.32
N GLY A 23 -3.55 -10.29 18.92
CA GLY A 23 -4.22 -11.38 19.62
C GLY A 23 -3.47 -12.72 19.52
N LEU A 24 -2.83 -12.98 18.37
CA LEU A 24 -2.02 -14.19 18.16
C LEU A 24 -0.78 -14.21 19.05
N GLU A 25 -0.16 -13.06 19.32
CA GLU A 25 0.98 -12.94 20.26
C GLU A 25 0.67 -13.46 21.66
N GLN A 26 -0.58 -13.37 22.09
CA GLN A 26 -1.01 -13.83 23.42
C GLN A 26 -1.20 -15.35 23.49
N LEU A 27 -1.20 -16.04 22.34
CA LEU A 27 -1.30 -17.49 22.30
C LEU A 27 0.03 -18.11 22.72
N SER A 28 -0.04 -19.22 23.46
CA SER A 28 1.13 -20.07 23.66
C SER A 28 1.46 -20.82 22.36
N SER A 29 2.63 -21.47 22.29
CA SER A 29 3.12 -22.29 21.17
C SER A 29 3.64 -21.51 19.95
N ALA A 30 3.76 -22.20 18.80
CA ALA A 30 4.20 -21.64 17.53
C ALA A 30 3.36 -20.43 17.07
N TRP A 31 2.08 -20.36 17.43
CA TRP A 31 1.21 -19.23 17.09
C TRP A 31 1.66 -17.92 17.73
N GLY A 32 2.01 -17.92 19.02
CA GLY A 32 2.55 -16.74 19.70
C GLY A 32 3.86 -16.27 19.11
N ILE A 33 4.77 -17.21 18.86
CA ILE A 33 6.10 -16.91 18.30
C ILE A 33 5.97 -16.31 16.90
N VAL A 34 5.17 -16.91 16.02
CA VAL A 34 4.95 -16.41 14.65
C VAL A 34 4.21 -15.07 14.67
N GLY A 35 3.22 -14.92 15.56
CA GLY A 35 2.51 -13.66 15.77
C GLY A 35 3.45 -12.52 16.16
N GLU A 36 4.32 -12.74 17.15
CA GLU A 36 5.29 -11.75 17.62
C GLU A 36 6.28 -11.34 16.53
N VAL A 37 6.84 -12.33 15.82
CA VAL A 37 7.77 -12.07 14.72
C VAL A 37 7.09 -11.29 13.61
N GLN A 38 5.85 -11.66 13.25
CA GLN A 38 5.10 -10.97 12.22
C GLN A 38 4.82 -9.53 12.65
N THR A 39 4.23 -9.28 13.82
CA THR A 39 3.89 -7.91 14.25
C THR A 39 5.12 -6.98 14.25
N LYS A 40 6.27 -7.46 14.74
CA LYS A 40 7.51 -6.66 14.80
C LYS A 40 8.17 -6.42 13.44
N ARG A 41 7.90 -7.27 12.44
CA ARG A 41 8.51 -7.17 11.11
C ARG A 41 7.53 -6.77 10.02
N SER A 42 6.26 -6.63 10.35
CA SER A 42 5.22 -6.35 9.36
C SER A 42 5.00 -4.87 9.18
N GLY A 43 4.61 -4.49 7.98
CA GLY A 43 4.42 -3.10 7.64
C GLY A 43 3.40 -2.91 6.52
N PHE A 44 3.18 -1.65 6.17
CA PHE A 44 2.34 -1.26 5.05
C PHE A 44 3.02 -0.18 4.21
N LEU A 45 2.62 -0.15 2.94
CA LEU A 45 3.11 0.82 1.98
C LEU A 45 1.99 1.80 1.66
N ASN A 46 2.23 3.08 1.96
CA ASN A 46 1.38 4.17 1.56
C ASN A 46 1.85 4.73 0.22
N LEU A 47 0.92 4.96 -0.69
CA LEU A 47 1.13 5.53 -2.02
C LEU A 47 0.22 6.75 -2.19
N THR A 48 0.72 7.79 -2.87
CA THR A 48 -0.08 8.95 -3.26
C THR A 48 0.53 9.62 -4.49
N PHE A 49 -0.21 10.54 -5.11
CA PHE A 49 0.32 11.40 -6.15
C PHE A 49 0.74 12.74 -5.60
N SER A 50 1.95 13.17 -5.94
CA SER A 50 2.47 14.48 -5.61
C SER A 50 2.81 15.28 -6.85
N LEU A 51 2.61 16.59 -6.76
CA LEU A 51 3.09 17.55 -7.76
C LEU A 51 4.53 17.92 -7.42
N HIS A 52 5.43 17.68 -8.35
CA HIS A 52 6.81 18.10 -8.26
C HIS A 52 7.07 19.17 -9.32
N TYR A 53 7.69 20.29 -8.91
CA TYR A 53 8.19 21.28 -9.84
C TYR A 53 9.59 20.89 -10.27
N ASP A 54 9.78 20.73 -11.57
CA ASP A 54 11.05 20.31 -12.15
C ASP A 54 11.31 21.13 -13.40
N HIS A 55 12.43 21.88 -13.43
CA HIS A 55 12.81 22.75 -14.55
C HIS A 55 11.67 23.68 -15.06
N GLY A 56 10.90 24.26 -14.14
CA GLY A 56 9.78 25.16 -14.48
C GLY A 56 8.52 24.47 -15.01
N ARG A 57 8.45 23.12 -14.96
CA ARG A 57 7.26 22.35 -15.33
C ARG A 57 6.71 21.58 -14.13
N MET A 58 5.39 21.58 -14.00
CA MET A 58 4.68 20.71 -13.06
C MET A 58 4.64 19.28 -13.60
N ASN A 59 5.31 18.36 -12.91
CA ASN A 59 5.26 16.93 -13.19
C ASN A 59 4.62 16.20 -12.01
N TRP A 60 3.69 15.30 -12.32
CA TRP A 60 3.20 14.37 -11.32
C TRP A 60 4.29 13.33 -11.06
N ARG A 61 4.47 12.95 -9.80
CA ARG A 61 5.28 11.80 -9.38
C ARG A 61 4.47 10.92 -8.44
N LEU A 62 4.88 9.66 -8.35
CA LEU A 62 4.36 8.75 -7.33
C LEU A 62 5.17 8.98 -6.06
N SER A 63 4.47 9.30 -4.98
CA SER A 63 5.06 9.42 -3.65
C SER A 63 4.72 8.19 -2.84
N TYR A 64 5.67 7.75 -2.02
CA TYR A 64 5.49 6.59 -1.16
C TYR A 64 6.05 6.82 0.24
N ARG A 65 5.51 6.07 1.19
CA ARG A 65 5.99 6.02 2.58
C ARG A 65 5.86 4.59 3.10
N MET A 66 6.92 4.11 3.74
CA MET A 66 6.99 2.79 4.36
C MET A 66 6.76 2.93 5.86
N GLU A 67 5.84 2.15 6.43
CA GLU A 67 5.55 2.15 7.87
C GLU A 67 5.56 0.72 8.43
N GLY A 68 6.08 0.53 9.65
CA GLY A 68 6.20 -0.77 10.31
C GLY A 68 7.41 -1.63 9.88
N PHE A 69 8.15 -1.23 8.86
CA PHE A 69 9.32 -1.95 8.38
C PHE A 69 10.62 -1.60 9.14
N ASP A 70 10.63 -1.61 10.47
CA ASP A 70 11.79 -1.13 11.27
C ASP A 70 13.07 -1.94 11.07
N HIS A 71 12.92 -3.19 10.62
CA HIS A 71 14.02 -4.08 10.26
C HIS A 71 14.62 -3.80 8.87
N ILE A 72 13.98 -2.96 8.04
CA ILE A 72 14.50 -2.54 6.73
C ILE A 72 15.14 -1.16 6.90
N GLU A 73 16.47 -1.12 6.83
CA GLU A 73 17.25 0.11 7.04
C GLU A 73 17.01 1.15 5.95
N SER A 74 16.93 0.72 4.68
CA SER A 74 16.67 1.61 3.56
C SER A 74 15.20 1.97 3.46
N ARG A 75 14.90 3.27 3.36
CA ARG A 75 13.57 3.80 3.05
C ARG A 75 13.37 4.09 1.56
N THR A 76 14.35 3.76 0.73
CA THR A 76 14.25 3.92 -0.73
C THR A 76 13.76 2.64 -1.37
N LEU A 77 12.70 2.70 -2.18
CA LEU A 77 12.22 1.56 -2.96
C LEU A 77 13.27 1.14 -4.01
N SER A 78 13.96 0.04 -3.73
CA SER A 78 14.75 -0.73 -4.68
C SER A 78 14.14 -2.13 -4.84
N ARG A 79 14.65 -2.92 -5.78
CA ARG A 79 14.23 -4.32 -5.95
C ARG A 79 14.48 -5.15 -4.69
N GLU A 80 15.60 -4.91 -4.01
CA GLU A 80 15.96 -5.58 -2.75
C GLU A 80 14.99 -5.20 -1.64
N VAL A 81 14.68 -3.91 -1.49
CA VAL A 81 13.72 -3.43 -0.48
C VAL A 81 12.33 -4.00 -0.74
N VAL A 82 11.86 -3.99 -1.98
CA VAL A 82 10.57 -4.59 -2.38
C VAL A 82 10.52 -6.08 -2.06
N ARG A 83 11.61 -6.81 -2.34
CA ARG A 83 11.70 -8.24 -2.03
C ARG A 83 11.62 -8.50 -0.52
N GLU A 84 12.30 -7.70 0.30
CA GLU A 84 12.20 -7.83 1.76
C GLU A 84 10.81 -7.45 2.26
N MET A 85 10.24 -6.35 1.79
CA MET A 85 8.87 -5.95 2.11
C MET A 85 7.86 -7.05 1.77
N SER A 86 7.98 -7.70 0.61
CA SER A 86 7.04 -8.73 0.15
C SER A 86 6.85 -9.89 1.14
N LYS A 87 7.84 -10.15 2.00
CA LYS A 87 7.80 -11.23 3.00
C LYS A 87 6.87 -10.91 4.17
N SER A 88 6.72 -9.63 4.51
CA SER A 88 6.02 -9.20 5.73
C SER A 88 5.02 -8.05 5.50
N ILE A 89 4.80 -7.65 4.25
CA ILE A 89 3.81 -6.63 3.91
C ILE A 89 2.40 -7.11 4.22
N THR A 90 1.66 -6.26 4.93
CA THR A 90 0.27 -6.53 5.34
C THR A 90 -0.71 -5.83 4.42
N SER A 91 -0.37 -4.62 3.97
CA SER A 91 -1.22 -3.87 3.07
C SER A 91 -0.47 -2.86 2.21
N ILE A 92 -1.09 -2.53 1.08
CA ILE A 92 -0.77 -1.38 0.24
C ILE A 92 -1.99 -0.48 0.27
N GLN A 93 -1.80 0.79 0.59
CA GLN A 93 -2.85 1.80 0.60
C GLN A 93 -2.49 2.89 -0.40
N PHE A 94 -3.40 3.17 -1.32
CA PHE A 94 -3.24 4.23 -2.30
C PHE A 94 -4.22 5.34 -2.00
N HIS A 95 -3.70 6.47 -1.53
CA HIS A 95 -4.46 7.66 -1.21
C HIS A 95 -4.53 8.60 -2.41
N LEU A 96 -5.72 8.78 -2.96
CA LEU A 96 -6.01 9.77 -3.99
C LEU A 96 -6.61 11.01 -3.33
N SER A 97 -5.79 11.73 -2.56
CA SER A 97 -6.15 13.02 -1.96
C SER A 97 -5.36 14.15 -2.62
N ARG A 98 -5.86 15.39 -2.52
CA ARG A 98 -5.17 16.58 -3.07
C ARG A 98 -3.99 17.02 -2.20
N ASN A 99 -3.86 16.47 -1.00
CA ASN A 99 -2.95 17.04 -0.01
C ASN A 99 -1.52 16.93 -0.51
N THR A 100 -0.91 18.10 -0.66
CA THR A 100 0.52 18.25 -0.90
C THR A 100 1.24 17.50 0.19
N VAL A 101 2.08 16.56 -0.21
CA VAL A 101 2.91 15.75 0.67
C VAL A 101 3.92 16.68 1.35
N SER A 102 3.50 17.35 2.42
CA SER A 102 4.33 18.25 3.23
C SER A 102 4.85 17.56 4.48
N GLU A 103 4.62 16.26 4.63
CA GLU A 103 5.10 15.48 5.76
C GLU A 103 6.51 14.94 5.50
N ASP A 104 7.35 15.05 6.52
CA ASP A 104 8.64 14.37 6.58
C ASP A 104 8.44 12.85 6.36
N ASN A 105 9.36 12.21 5.63
CA ASN A 105 9.42 10.76 5.32
C ASN A 105 8.67 10.25 4.08
N TRP A 106 8.10 11.13 3.26
CA TRP A 106 7.66 10.72 1.94
C TRP A 106 8.78 10.81 0.91
N HIS A 107 8.94 9.74 0.15
CA HIS A 107 9.86 9.68 -0.98
C HIS A 107 9.10 9.84 -2.28
N SER A 108 9.77 10.29 -3.35
CA SER A 108 9.17 10.41 -4.68
C SER A 108 9.97 9.64 -5.71
N VAL A 109 9.26 9.12 -6.71
CA VAL A 109 9.84 8.30 -7.77
C VAL A 109 9.04 8.52 -9.05
N ALA A 110 9.71 8.34 -10.20
CA ALA A 110 9.07 8.40 -11.51
C ALA A 110 8.05 7.25 -11.66
N PHE A 111 7.05 7.43 -12.51
CA PHE A 111 5.98 6.42 -12.66
C PHE A 111 6.50 5.14 -13.31
N GLU A 112 7.41 5.30 -14.27
CA GLU A 112 7.90 4.26 -15.16
C GLU A 112 8.70 3.18 -14.42
N ASP A 113 9.33 3.53 -13.30
CA ASP A 113 10.18 2.61 -12.52
C ASP A 113 9.38 1.79 -11.49
N VAL A 114 8.14 2.18 -11.20
CA VAL A 114 7.45 1.71 -9.99
C VAL A 114 6.37 0.67 -10.27
N ASP A 115 5.77 0.70 -11.45
CA ASP A 115 4.73 -0.25 -11.83
C ASP A 115 5.22 -1.71 -11.72
N LEU A 116 6.47 -1.97 -12.11
CA LEU A 116 7.08 -3.30 -12.00
C LEU A 116 7.38 -3.66 -10.54
N LEU A 117 7.90 -2.69 -9.76
CA LEU A 117 8.25 -2.90 -8.37
C LEU A 117 7.03 -3.15 -7.48
N LEU A 118 5.92 -2.46 -7.72
CA LEU A 118 4.70 -2.64 -6.92
C LEU A 118 3.90 -3.88 -7.34
N ALA A 119 4.02 -4.32 -8.61
CA ALA A 119 3.40 -5.55 -9.06
C ALA A 119 3.93 -6.77 -8.29
N ASP A 120 5.22 -6.75 -7.93
CA ASP A 120 5.87 -7.81 -7.15
C ASP A 120 5.47 -7.82 -5.66
N LEU A 121 4.82 -6.75 -5.17
CA LEU A 121 4.29 -6.71 -3.80
C LEU A 121 2.96 -7.47 -3.74
N ASP A 122 3.05 -8.74 -3.36
CA ASP A 122 1.90 -9.60 -3.08
C ASP A 122 1.30 -9.32 -1.68
N ALA A 123 0.83 -8.09 -1.49
CA ALA A 123 0.19 -7.69 -0.23
C ALA A 123 -1.21 -8.31 -0.10
N PRO A 124 -1.54 -8.89 1.08
CA PRO A 124 -2.86 -9.47 1.35
C PRO A 124 -4.01 -8.49 1.13
N LYS A 125 -3.79 -7.22 1.47
CA LYS A 125 -4.79 -6.15 1.29
C LYS A 125 -4.22 -5.04 0.40
N LYS A 126 -4.92 -4.71 -0.69
CA LYS A 126 -4.59 -3.59 -1.57
C LYS A 126 -5.80 -2.66 -1.64
N GLU A 127 -5.73 -1.53 -0.97
CA GLU A 127 -6.85 -0.60 -0.78
C GLU A 127 -6.61 0.73 -1.50
N LEU A 128 -7.54 1.11 -2.37
CA LEU A 128 -7.56 2.39 -3.06
C LEU A 128 -8.53 3.32 -2.32
N GLU A 129 -8.01 4.40 -1.75
CA GLU A 129 -8.78 5.40 -1.02
C GLU A 129 -8.99 6.65 -1.89
N LEU A 130 -10.25 6.95 -2.20
CA LEU A 130 -10.67 8.11 -2.98
C LEU A 130 -11.22 9.18 -2.05
N ASP A 131 -10.52 10.31 -1.94
CA ASP A 131 -11.04 11.50 -1.26
C ASP A 131 -11.69 12.44 -2.28
N LEU A 132 -13.03 12.43 -2.33
CA LEU A 132 -13.79 13.21 -3.29
C LEU A 132 -13.79 14.72 -3.04
N PHE A 133 -13.37 15.20 -1.86
CA PHE A 133 -13.28 16.63 -1.57
C PHE A 133 -12.03 17.27 -2.19
N GLY A 134 -10.92 16.55 -2.18
CA GLY A 134 -9.67 17.01 -2.79
C GLY A 134 -9.54 16.62 -4.27
N PHE A 135 -10.04 15.45 -4.65
CA PHE A 135 -9.72 14.84 -5.93
C PHE A 135 -10.55 15.39 -7.08
N SER A 136 -9.89 15.99 -8.09
CA SER A 136 -10.59 16.46 -9.29
C SER A 136 -10.75 15.35 -10.32
N ALA A 137 -11.92 15.22 -10.94
CA ALA A 137 -12.14 14.27 -12.04
C ALA A 137 -11.14 14.43 -13.19
N LYS A 138 -10.65 15.67 -13.41
CA LYS A 138 -9.59 15.98 -14.38
C LYS A 138 -8.26 15.32 -14.02
N LEU A 139 -7.91 15.29 -12.73
CA LEU A 139 -6.70 14.63 -12.24
C LEU A 139 -6.79 13.12 -12.45
N TYR A 140 -7.93 12.52 -12.13
CA TYR A 140 -8.17 11.11 -12.40
C TYR A 140 -8.00 10.77 -13.87
N ALA A 141 -8.67 11.50 -14.76
CA ALA A 141 -8.60 11.27 -16.20
C ALA A 141 -7.15 11.34 -16.73
N LYS A 142 -6.32 12.20 -16.14
CA LYS A 142 -4.90 12.34 -16.49
C LYS A 142 -4.03 11.19 -15.97
N LEU A 143 -4.30 10.68 -14.77
CA LEU A 143 -3.47 9.66 -14.10
C LEU A 143 -3.93 8.23 -14.38
N ARG A 144 -5.22 8.03 -14.67
CA ARG A 144 -5.82 6.73 -15.02
C ARG A 144 -5.01 5.94 -16.05
N PRO A 145 -4.62 6.49 -17.22
CA PRO A 145 -3.86 5.71 -18.20
C PRO A 145 -2.46 5.32 -17.71
N ARG A 146 -1.88 6.08 -16.78
CA ARG A 146 -0.53 5.81 -16.24
C ARG A 146 -0.55 4.72 -15.18
N CYS A 147 -1.60 4.68 -14.36
CA CYS A 147 -1.70 3.75 -13.22
C CYS A 147 -2.72 2.63 -13.44
N LEU A 148 -3.17 2.40 -14.67
CA LEU A 148 -4.21 1.39 -14.92
C LEU A 148 -3.78 0.00 -14.46
N LYS A 149 -2.51 -0.37 -14.70
CA LYS A 149 -1.95 -1.65 -14.25
C LYS A 149 -1.93 -1.75 -12.74
N LEU A 150 -1.46 -0.69 -12.09
CA LEU A 150 -1.41 -0.59 -10.63
C LEU A 150 -2.81 -0.69 -10.03
N PHE A 151 -3.77 0.09 -10.52
CA PHE A 151 -5.17 0.10 -10.05
C PHE A 151 -5.89 -1.24 -10.23
N LYS A 152 -5.59 -1.99 -11.30
CA LYS A 152 -6.11 -3.36 -11.48
C LYS A 152 -5.68 -4.32 -10.38
N GLY A 153 -4.58 -4.04 -9.68
CA GLY A 153 -4.11 -4.86 -8.56
C GLY A 153 -4.84 -4.62 -7.24
N PHE A 154 -5.68 -3.57 -7.13
CA PHE A 154 -6.36 -3.25 -5.88
C PHE A 154 -7.59 -4.12 -5.67
N THR A 155 -7.73 -4.65 -4.45
CA THR A 155 -8.79 -5.58 -4.05
C THR A 155 -9.91 -4.91 -3.27
N SER A 156 -9.68 -3.68 -2.79
CA SER A 156 -10.64 -2.88 -2.04
C SER A 156 -10.66 -1.44 -2.55
N LEU A 157 -11.84 -0.83 -2.53
CA LEU A 157 -12.04 0.60 -2.75
C LEU A 157 -12.71 1.22 -1.53
N LYS A 158 -12.11 2.26 -1.00
CA LYS A 158 -12.68 3.11 0.04
C LYS A 158 -12.97 4.47 -0.56
N VAL A 159 -14.20 4.95 -0.42
CA VAL A 159 -14.60 6.28 -0.91
C VAL A 159 -14.93 7.13 0.29
N ALA A 160 -14.16 8.19 0.49
CA ALA A 160 -14.40 9.21 1.49
C ALA A 160 -15.10 10.41 0.84
N GLY A 161 -16.25 10.80 1.38
CA GLY A 161 -17.03 11.97 0.96
C GLY A 161 -18.39 11.63 0.34
N MET A 162 -19.42 12.40 0.71
CA MET A 162 -20.79 12.23 0.22
C MET A 162 -20.96 12.82 -1.18
N ALA A 163 -20.62 12.07 -2.23
CA ALA A 163 -21.12 12.35 -3.58
C ALA A 163 -21.24 11.04 -4.38
N THR A 164 -22.40 10.41 -4.28
CA THR A 164 -22.80 9.14 -4.89
C THR A 164 -22.73 9.09 -6.43
N ASN A 165 -22.48 10.21 -7.11
CA ASN A 165 -22.47 10.30 -8.57
C ASN A 165 -21.10 10.03 -9.22
N ILE A 166 -20.01 9.98 -8.45
CA ILE A 166 -18.65 9.83 -9.01
C ILE A 166 -18.25 8.35 -9.16
N VAL A 167 -18.83 7.45 -8.37
CA VAL A 167 -18.49 6.01 -8.36
C VAL A 167 -18.65 5.36 -9.74
N LYS A 168 -19.65 5.75 -10.53
CA LYS A 168 -19.85 5.21 -11.89
C LYS A 168 -18.71 5.53 -12.87
N VAL A 169 -17.99 6.63 -12.68
CA VAL A 169 -16.86 7.03 -13.57
C VAL A 169 -15.60 6.20 -13.26
N PHE A 170 -15.46 5.74 -12.02
CA PHE A 170 -14.33 4.93 -11.58
C PHE A 170 -14.43 3.46 -12.01
N PHE A 171 -15.64 2.93 -12.20
CA PHE A 171 -15.89 1.50 -12.44
C PHE A 171 -16.28 1.13 -13.88
N ALA A 172 -16.11 2.00 -14.87
CA ALA A 172 -16.09 1.57 -16.27
C ALA A 172 -14.77 0.83 -16.56
N PHE A 173 -14.63 -0.36 -15.96
CA PHE A 173 -13.66 -1.38 -16.31
C PHE A 173 -14.31 -2.28 -17.36
N ASP A 174 -14.38 -1.79 -18.60
CA ASP A 174 -14.53 -2.66 -19.77
C ASP A 174 -13.13 -2.98 -20.34
#